data_AF-A0A9N9XF52-F1
#
_entry.id   AF-A0A9N9XF52-F1
#
_cell.length_a   1.000
_cell.length_b   1.000
_cell.length_c   1.000
_cell.angle_alpha   90.00
_cell.angle_beta   90.00
_cell.angle_gamma   90.00
#
_symmetry.space_group_name_H-M   'P 1'
#
loop_
_entity.id
_entity.type
_entity.pdbx_description
1 polymer ?
#
loop_
_entity_poly.entity_id
_entity_poly.type
_entity_poly.pdbx_seq_one_letter_code
_entity_poly.pdbx_strand_id
1 'polypeptide(L)'
;MLQGSFPKFSQQDNPAAFHSSMYVRSGLKTLPHNAKMHYNYANFLRDSSQQELAKFHYYKAIDLWPTYASAHNNLGTLLNNKTEAEEHFLSAINYSSDHINAHYNLGQLYRKLSRLEDSEEMLKKCISLEPAFTPAYVEMTKLLGSDHDDLYKLLKSAVELSPNDPFYGTQLGHLLTRKGNYQQAIYYYWKALRVSPSHYDAIIGTANVLRKFGQKSRLFQLLTR
;
A
#
# COMPACT_ATOMS: atom_id res chain seq x y z
N MET A 1 -18.38 -0.04 -31.87
CA MET A 1 -19.53 0.26 -30.99
C MET A 1 -19.68 -0.88 -30.00
N LEU A 2 -19.08 -0.78 -28.81
CA LEU A 2 -19.37 -1.68 -27.69
C LEU A 2 -20.47 -1.02 -26.85
N GLN A 3 -21.73 -1.31 -27.16
CA GLN A 3 -22.79 -1.18 -26.16
C GLN A 3 -22.58 -2.31 -25.14
N GLY A 4 -21.61 -2.12 -24.24
CA GLY A 4 -21.38 -3.04 -23.13
C GLY A 4 -22.61 -3.03 -22.25
N SER A 5 -23.36 -4.13 -22.25
CA SER A 5 -24.42 -4.35 -21.29
C SER A 5 -23.81 -4.26 -19.90
N PHE A 6 -24.28 -3.29 -19.14
CA PHE A 6 -23.80 -3.08 -17.79
C PHE A 6 -23.99 -4.35 -16.95
N PRO A 7 -23.07 -4.64 -16.02
CA PRO A 7 -23.19 -5.80 -15.14
C PRO A 7 -24.47 -5.69 -14.32
N LYS A 8 -25.23 -6.78 -14.24
CA LYS A 8 -26.41 -6.88 -13.38
C LYS A 8 -25.96 -7.46 -12.05
N PHE A 9 -25.76 -6.60 -11.04
CA PHE A 9 -25.74 -7.06 -9.66
C PHE A 9 -27.17 -7.30 -9.22
N SER A 10 -27.42 -8.36 -8.44
CA SER A 10 -28.71 -8.54 -7.78
C SER A 10 -28.72 -7.74 -6.47
N GLN A 11 -29.86 -7.18 -6.09
CA GLN A 11 -30.00 -6.47 -4.81
C GLN A 11 -29.82 -7.42 -3.60
N GLN A 12 -29.93 -8.73 -3.81
CA GLN A 12 -29.83 -9.76 -2.76
C GLN A 12 -28.38 -10.13 -2.42
N ASP A 13 -27.45 -10.10 -3.39
CA ASP A 13 -26.08 -10.59 -3.16
C ASP A 13 -25.15 -9.54 -2.55
N ASN A 14 -25.29 -8.26 -2.94
CA ASN A 14 -24.51 -7.16 -2.38
C ASN A 14 -25.25 -5.81 -2.56
N PRO A 15 -26.10 -5.42 -1.60
CA PRO A 15 -26.94 -4.24 -1.70
C PRO A 15 -26.14 -2.94 -1.87
N ALA A 16 -25.02 -2.80 -1.15
CA ALA A 16 -24.17 -1.61 -1.21
C ALA A 16 -23.50 -1.45 -2.58
N ALA A 17 -22.98 -2.55 -3.14
CA ALA A 17 -22.42 -2.56 -4.49
C ALA A 17 -23.52 -2.32 -5.55
N PHE A 18 -24.72 -2.89 -5.36
CA PHE A 18 -25.86 -2.68 -6.24
C PHE A 18 -26.26 -1.20 -6.32
N HIS A 19 -26.49 -0.55 -5.17
CA HIS A 19 -26.85 0.87 -5.12
C HIS A 19 -25.73 1.76 -5.68
N SER A 20 -24.48 1.51 -5.30
CA SER A 20 -23.32 2.25 -5.83
C SER A 20 -23.22 2.13 -7.35
N SER A 21 -23.44 0.93 -7.89
CA SER A 21 -23.47 0.70 -9.34
C SER A 21 -24.60 1.48 -10.02
N MET A 22 -25.78 1.57 -9.39
CA MET A 22 -26.93 2.27 -9.97
C MET A 22 -26.71 3.77 -10.04
N TYR A 23 -26.22 4.40 -8.96
CA TYR A 23 -25.94 5.84 -8.95
C TYR A 23 -24.85 6.22 -9.94
N VAL A 24 -23.80 5.41 -10.05
CA VAL A 24 -22.72 5.69 -11.01
C VAL A 24 -23.18 5.47 -12.45
N ARG A 25 -23.98 4.43 -12.72
CA ARG A 25 -24.55 4.16 -14.05
C ARG A 25 -25.58 5.21 -14.48
N SER A 26 -26.44 5.69 -13.58
CA SER A 26 -27.38 6.76 -13.89
C SER A 26 -26.63 8.05 -14.21
N GLY A 27 -25.62 8.40 -13.41
CA GLY A 27 -24.78 9.56 -13.66
C GLY A 27 -24.02 9.49 -14.99
N LEU A 28 -23.54 8.31 -15.40
CA LEU A 28 -22.93 8.12 -16.72
C LEU A 28 -23.94 8.26 -17.88
N LYS A 29 -25.19 7.85 -17.69
CA LYS A 29 -26.24 8.05 -18.69
C LYS A 29 -26.60 9.53 -18.88
N THR A 30 -26.63 10.29 -17.79
CA THR A 30 -26.98 11.71 -17.83
C THR A 30 -25.80 12.61 -18.21
N LEU A 31 -24.58 12.21 -17.87
CA LEU A 31 -23.35 12.98 -18.06
C LEU A 31 -22.23 12.12 -18.68
N PRO A 32 -22.39 11.66 -19.94
CA PRO A 32 -21.43 10.76 -20.59
C PRO A 32 -20.07 11.43 -20.89
N HIS A 33 -19.98 12.76 -20.83
CA HIS A 33 -18.74 13.52 -21.04
C HIS A 33 -18.09 13.96 -19.72
N ASN A 34 -18.49 13.39 -18.59
CA ASN A 34 -17.89 13.70 -17.29
C ASN A 34 -16.80 12.66 -16.94
N ALA A 35 -15.54 13.10 -16.97
CA ALA A 35 -14.38 12.27 -16.64
C ALA A 35 -14.47 11.61 -15.25
N LYS A 36 -14.97 12.34 -14.25
CA LYS A 36 -15.10 11.85 -12.87
C LYS A 36 -16.13 10.73 -12.76
N MET A 37 -17.20 10.77 -13.55
CA MET A 37 -18.19 9.68 -13.60
C MET A 37 -17.59 8.41 -14.19
N HIS A 38 -16.82 8.53 -15.27
CA HIS A 38 -16.10 7.40 -15.84
C HIS A 38 -15.06 6.82 -14.87
N TYR A 39 -14.28 7.66 -14.22
CA TYR A 39 -13.32 7.25 -13.19
C TYR A 39 -13.99 6.52 -12.01
N ASN A 40 -15.08 7.07 -11.46
CA ASN A 40 -15.80 6.44 -10.36
C ASN A 40 -16.40 5.08 -10.76
N TYR A 41 -16.86 4.96 -12.01
CA TYR A 41 -17.35 3.68 -12.52
C TYR A 41 -16.23 2.67 -12.74
N ALA A 42 -15.07 3.12 -13.21
CA ALA A 42 -13.89 2.29 -13.34
C ALA A 42 -13.42 1.74 -11.97
N ASN A 43 -13.43 2.57 -10.91
CA ASN A 43 -13.16 2.12 -9.54
C ASN A 43 -14.14 1.01 -9.12
N PHE A 44 -15.44 1.25 -9.31
CA PHE A 44 -16.48 0.27 -8.97
C PHE A 44 -16.29 -1.06 -9.74
N LEU A 45 -15.99 -0.99 -11.04
CA LEU A 45 -15.75 -2.16 -11.89
C LEU A 45 -14.49 -2.93 -11.47
N ARG A 46 -13.42 -2.21 -11.11
CA ARG A 46 -12.20 -2.80 -10.56
C ARG A 46 -12.50 -3.59 -9.29
N ASP A 47 -13.23 -2.99 -8.36
CA ASP A 47 -13.58 -3.61 -7.07
C ASP A 47 -14.55 -4.79 -7.25
N SER A 48 -15.27 -4.81 -8.38
CA SER A 48 -16.11 -5.93 -8.83
C SER A 48 -15.37 -6.95 -9.70
N SER A 49 -14.04 -6.92 -9.75
CA SER A 49 -13.18 -7.81 -10.55
C SER A 49 -13.38 -7.76 -12.07
N GLN A 50 -13.98 -6.69 -12.60
CA GLN A 50 -14.22 -6.49 -14.02
C GLN A 50 -13.14 -5.60 -14.65
N GLN A 51 -11.92 -6.12 -14.67
CA GLN A 51 -10.71 -5.35 -14.99
C GLN A 51 -10.72 -4.74 -16.40
N GLU A 52 -11.17 -5.46 -17.43
CA GLU A 52 -11.21 -4.94 -18.80
C GLU A 52 -12.17 -3.75 -18.95
N LEU A 53 -13.35 -3.83 -18.33
CA LEU A 53 -14.32 -2.73 -18.32
C LEU A 53 -13.81 -1.55 -17.48
N ALA A 54 -13.12 -1.83 -16.37
CA ALA A 54 -12.48 -0.78 -15.57
C ALA A 54 -11.43 -0.02 -16.40
N LYS A 55 -10.54 -0.73 -17.10
CA LYS A 55 -9.55 -0.13 -18.01
C LYS A 55 -10.21 0.75 -19.07
N PHE A 56 -11.25 0.26 -19.75
CA PHE A 56 -12.00 1.05 -20.73
C PHE A 56 -12.48 2.38 -20.15
N HIS A 57 -13.05 2.36 -18.94
CA HIS A 57 -13.56 3.57 -18.31
C HIS A 57 -12.47 4.48 -17.74
N TYR A 58 -11.32 3.95 -17.32
CA TYR A 58 -10.17 4.80 -17.01
C TYR A 58 -9.63 5.50 -18.25
N TYR A 59 -9.47 4.80 -19.38
CA TYR A 59 -9.10 5.46 -20.65
C TYR A 59 -10.11 6.54 -21.02
N LYS A 60 -11.42 6.30 -20.89
CA LYS A 60 -12.44 7.34 -21.14
C LYS A 60 -12.33 8.53 -20.19
N ALA A 61 -12.01 8.30 -18.92
CA ALA A 61 -11.77 9.38 -17.98
C ALA A 61 -10.55 10.22 -18.39
N ILE A 62 -9.48 9.58 -18.85
CA ILE A 62 -8.24 10.23 -19.32
C ILE A 62 -8.49 10.96 -20.66
N ASP A 63 -9.23 10.37 -21.60
CA ASP A 63 -9.63 11.02 -22.86
C ASP A 63 -10.34 12.36 -22.60
N LEU A 64 -11.23 12.39 -21.61
CA LEU A 64 -12.03 13.55 -21.23
C LEU A 64 -11.26 14.53 -20.33
N TRP A 65 -10.30 14.04 -19.56
CA TRP A 65 -9.45 14.84 -18.68
C TRP A 65 -8.02 14.26 -18.62
N PRO A 66 -7.14 14.67 -19.57
CA PRO A 66 -5.81 14.07 -19.72
C PRO A 66 -4.88 14.27 -18.52
N THR A 67 -5.14 15.25 -17.66
CA THR A 67 -4.31 15.52 -16.48
C THR A 67 -4.87 14.89 -15.20
N TYR A 68 -5.82 13.95 -15.30
CA TYR A 68 -6.44 13.33 -14.14
C TYR A 68 -5.53 12.27 -13.50
N ALA A 69 -4.65 12.74 -12.60
CA ALA A 69 -3.59 11.93 -12.00
C ALA A 69 -4.08 10.60 -11.38
N SER A 70 -5.20 10.61 -10.64
CA SER A 70 -5.73 9.38 -10.04
C SER A 70 -6.24 8.37 -11.06
N ALA A 71 -6.76 8.81 -12.22
CA ALA A 71 -7.15 7.91 -13.30
C ALA A 71 -5.93 7.24 -13.95
N HIS A 72 -4.86 8.01 -14.20
CA HIS A 72 -3.58 7.47 -14.65
C HIS A 72 -3.02 6.44 -13.66
N ASN A 73 -2.93 6.78 -12.37
CA ASN A 73 -2.46 5.87 -11.34
C ASN A 73 -3.27 4.57 -11.30
N ASN A 74 -4.60 4.66 -11.24
CA ASN A 74 -5.44 3.47 -11.12
C ASN A 74 -5.41 2.61 -12.39
N LEU A 75 -5.33 3.22 -13.57
CA LEU A 75 -5.13 2.49 -14.82
C LEU A 75 -3.80 1.72 -14.80
N GLY A 76 -2.70 2.38 -14.41
CA GLY A 76 -1.38 1.76 -14.29
C GLY A 76 -1.37 0.48 -13.45
N THR A 77 -2.18 0.42 -12.38
CA THR A 77 -2.29 -0.79 -11.53
C THR A 77 -2.96 -1.99 -12.21
N LEU A 78 -3.72 -1.77 -13.30
CA LEU A 78 -4.45 -2.80 -14.03
C LEU A 78 -3.74 -3.24 -15.33
N LEU A 79 -2.64 -2.59 -15.70
CA LEU A 79 -1.91 -2.89 -16.92
C LEU A 79 -0.92 -4.04 -16.71
N ASN A 80 -0.96 -4.99 -17.64
CA ASN A 80 -0.02 -6.10 -17.69
C ASN A 80 1.34 -5.68 -18.27
N ASN A 81 1.31 -4.78 -19.26
CA ASN A 81 2.50 -4.20 -19.86
C ASN A 81 3.18 -3.25 -18.86
N LYS A 82 4.42 -3.57 -18.49
CA LYS A 82 5.18 -2.83 -17.47
C LYS A 82 5.61 -1.45 -17.94
N THR A 83 5.93 -1.29 -19.22
CA THR A 83 6.30 -0.01 -19.81
C THR A 83 5.09 0.94 -19.82
N GLU A 84 3.93 0.46 -20.26
CA GLU A 84 2.71 1.26 -20.28
C GLU A 84 2.26 1.63 -18.85
N ALA A 85 2.37 0.70 -17.90
CA ALA A 85 2.11 0.99 -16.49
C ALA A 85 3.03 2.08 -15.93
N GLU A 86 4.33 2.03 -16.25
CA GLU A 86 5.32 3.04 -15.88
C GLU A 86 4.94 4.42 -16.45
N GLU A 87 4.60 4.50 -17.74
CA GLU A 87 4.16 5.75 -18.38
C GLU A 87 2.95 6.38 -17.69
N HIS A 88 1.97 5.56 -17.29
CA HIS A 88 0.81 6.04 -16.55
C HIS A 88 1.16 6.51 -15.13
N PHE A 89 2.04 5.81 -14.39
CA PHE A 89 2.47 6.28 -13.08
C PHE A 89 3.28 7.58 -13.17
N LEU A 90 4.18 7.68 -14.14
CA LEU A 90 4.95 8.91 -14.42
C LEU A 90 4.02 10.07 -14.81
N SER A 91 3.00 9.82 -15.63
CA SER A 91 1.98 10.82 -15.96
C SER A 91 1.23 11.29 -14.71
N ALA A 92 0.83 10.37 -13.82
CA ALA A 92 0.17 10.73 -12.57
C ALA A 92 1.06 11.64 -11.70
N ILE A 93 2.35 11.33 -11.59
CA ILE A 93 3.34 12.14 -10.85
C ILE A 93 3.57 13.49 -11.54
N ASN A 94 3.62 13.53 -12.87
CA ASN A 94 3.79 14.78 -13.62
C ASN A 94 2.60 15.74 -13.43
N TYR A 95 1.38 15.22 -13.37
CA TYR A 95 0.18 16.03 -13.15
C TYR A 95 -0.10 16.34 -11.68
N SER A 96 0.43 15.54 -10.75
CA SER A 96 0.34 15.75 -9.29
C SER A 96 1.60 15.17 -8.65
N SER A 97 2.59 16.04 -8.43
CA SER A 97 3.89 15.65 -7.89
C SER A 97 3.81 15.08 -6.47
N ASP A 98 2.74 15.39 -5.75
CA ASP A 98 2.39 14.93 -4.41
C ASP A 98 1.49 13.68 -4.40
N HIS A 99 1.25 13.02 -5.55
CA HIS A 99 0.41 11.83 -5.62
C HIS A 99 1.09 10.60 -4.99
N ILE A 100 0.98 10.45 -3.67
CA ILE A 100 1.66 9.41 -2.85
C ILE A 100 1.48 8.01 -3.42
N ASN A 101 0.25 7.63 -3.81
CA ASN A 101 -0.03 6.30 -4.36
C ASN A 101 0.69 6.05 -5.71
N ALA A 102 0.96 7.09 -6.50
CA ALA A 102 1.64 6.93 -7.79
C ALA A 102 3.13 6.69 -7.59
N HIS A 103 3.77 7.44 -6.68
CA HIS A 103 5.13 7.17 -6.21
C HIS A 103 5.24 5.75 -5.65
N TYR A 104 4.30 5.34 -4.80
CA TYR A 104 4.31 4.00 -4.20
C TYR A 104 4.18 2.89 -5.23
N ASN A 105 3.24 3.01 -6.17
CA ASN A 105 3.02 2.02 -7.21
C ASN A 105 4.18 1.95 -8.20
N LEU A 106 4.79 3.10 -8.54
CA LEU A 106 5.97 3.16 -9.38
C LEU A 106 7.18 2.53 -8.68
N GLY A 107 7.38 2.80 -7.38
CA GLY A 107 8.42 2.15 -6.58
C GLY A 107 8.26 0.63 -6.56
N GLN A 108 7.05 0.11 -6.34
CA GLN A 108 6.78 -1.32 -6.44
C GLN A 108 7.08 -1.90 -7.83
N LEU A 109 6.76 -1.15 -8.89
CA LEU A 109 7.04 -1.56 -10.26
C LEU A 109 8.56 -1.63 -10.49
N TYR A 110 9.31 -0.61 -10.10
CA TYR A 110 10.77 -0.58 -10.19
C TYR A 110 11.44 -1.71 -9.43
N ARG A 111 10.99 -2.02 -8.22
CA ARG A 111 11.48 -3.18 -7.47
C ARG A 111 11.24 -4.50 -8.24
N LYS A 112 10.06 -4.68 -8.85
CA LYS A 112 9.75 -5.88 -9.65
C LYS A 112 10.60 -5.96 -10.93
N LEU A 113 11.06 -4.83 -11.45
CA LEU A 113 11.96 -4.72 -12.60
C LEU A 113 13.45 -4.74 -12.19
N SER A 114 13.77 -4.99 -10.92
CA SER A 114 15.14 -4.95 -10.37
C SER A 114 15.85 -3.59 -10.52
N ARG A 115 15.09 -2.49 -10.68
CA ARG A 115 15.57 -1.11 -10.66
C ARG A 115 15.51 -0.61 -9.21
N LEU A 116 16.49 -1.03 -8.40
CA LEU A 116 16.41 -0.89 -6.94
C LEU A 116 16.60 0.56 -6.49
N GLU A 117 17.50 1.30 -7.12
CA GLU A 117 17.78 2.70 -6.84
C GLU A 117 16.56 3.58 -7.12
N ASP A 118 15.95 3.40 -8.31
CA ASP A 118 14.72 4.11 -8.68
C ASP A 118 13.57 3.77 -7.73
N SER A 119 13.46 2.50 -7.33
CA SER A 119 12.47 2.07 -6.33
C SER A 119 12.68 2.79 -4.99
N GLU A 120 13.92 2.90 -4.53
CA GLU A 120 14.25 3.56 -3.27
C GLU A 120 13.87 5.04 -3.32
N GLU A 121 14.17 5.72 -4.44
CA GLU A 121 13.84 7.13 -4.63
C GLU A 121 12.33 7.37 -4.51
N MET A 122 11.52 6.56 -5.21
CA MET A 122 10.06 6.69 -5.18
C MET A 122 9.48 6.41 -3.79
N LEU A 123 10.02 5.42 -3.08
CA LEU A 123 9.57 5.13 -1.71
C LEU A 123 9.99 6.22 -0.72
N LYS A 124 11.18 6.81 -0.88
CA LYS A 124 11.62 7.99 -0.11
C LYS A 124 10.70 9.18 -0.36
N LYS A 125 10.24 9.38 -1.60
CA LYS A 125 9.24 10.42 -1.92
C LYS A 125 7.92 10.18 -1.19
N CYS A 126 7.41 8.95 -1.16
CA CYS A 126 6.21 8.61 -0.39
C CYS A 126 6.35 9.01 1.08
N ILE A 127 7.45 8.62 1.70
CA ILE A 127 7.72 8.89 3.12
C ILE A 127 7.90 10.38 3.38
N SER A 128 8.48 11.13 2.45
CA SER A 128 8.62 12.58 2.58
C SER A 128 7.28 13.33 2.48
N LEU A 129 6.36 12.83 1.65
CA LEU A 129 5.04 13.41 1.44
C LEU A 129 4.08 13.05 2.58
N GLU A 130 4.10 11.78 3.00
CA GLU A 130 3.30 11.26 4.10
C GLU A 130 4.17 10.35 4.99
N PRO A 131 4.75 10.91 6.07
CA PRO A 131 5.63 10.14 6.96
C PRO A 131 4.96 9.00 7.72
N ALA A 132 3.63 8.97 7.76
CA ALA A 132 2.85 7.89 8.35
C ALA A 132 2.43 6.80 7.35
N PHE A 133 2.86 6.88 6.08
CA PHE A 133 2.46 5.94 5.04
C PHE A 133 3.15 4.57 5.18
N THR A 134 2.60 3.74 6.06
CA THR A 134 3.11 2.40 6.41
C THR A 134 3.47 1.52 5.21
N PRO A 135 2.69 1.48 4.10
CA PRO A 135 3.02 0.65 2.95
C PRO A 135 4.41 0.95 2.33
N ALA A 136 4.87 2.20 2.35
CA ALA A 136 6.20 2.54 1.83
C ALA A 136 7.32 1.95 2.69
N TYR A 137 7.18 1.97 4.02
CA TYR A 137 8.16 1.38 4.94
C TYR A 137 8.22 -0.16 4.81
N VAL A 138 7.07 -0.81 4.55
CA VAL A 138 7.00 -2.24 4.25
C VAL A 138 7.82 -2.55 3.01
N GLU A 139 7.59 -1.84 1.91
CA GLU A 139 8.34 -2.06 0.67
C GLU A 139 9.82 -1.70 0.81
N MET A 140 10.16 -0.65 1.56
CA MET A 140 11.55 -0.28 1.83
C MET A 140 12.30 -1.38 2.61
N THR A 141 11.63 -2.01 3.58
CA THR A 141 12.19 -3.14 4.34
C THR A 141 12.47 -4.35 3.45
N LYS A 142 11.62 -4.58 2.44
CA LYS A 142 11.83 -5.63 1.43
C LYS A 142 12.95 -5.27 0.45
N LEU A 143 13.12 -3.99 0.14
CA LEU A 143 14.10 -3.48 -0.82
C LEU A 143 15.53 -3.49 -0.24
N LEU A 144 15.73 -2.85 0.91
CA LEU A 144 17.07 -2.59 1.46
C LEU A 144 17.70 -3.80 2.14
N GLY A 145 16.90 -4.81 2.52
CA GLY A 145 17.41 -5.95 3.28
C GLY A 145 17.85 -5.57 4.71
N SER A 146 18.28 -6.56 5.50
CA SER A 146 18.58 -6.36 6.91
C SER A 146 19.87 -5.59 7.21
N ASP A 147 20.78 -5.56 6.25
CA ASP A 147 22.15 -5.10 6.48
C ASP A 147 22.32 -3.63 6.12
N HIS A 148 21.37 -3.03 5.41
CA HIS A 148 21.40 -1.63 5.02
C HIS A 148 21.26 -0.71 6.24
N ASP A 149 22.24 0.15 6.46
CA ASP A 149 22.31 0.99 7.65
C ASP A 149 21.22 2.06 7.70
N ASP A 150 20.76 2.52 6.55
CA ASP A 150 19.70 3.52 6.49
C ASP A 150 18.33 2.98 6.88
N LEU A 151 18.09 1.66 6.78
CA LEU A 151 16.83 1.06 7.20
C LEU A 151 16.60 1.22 8.71
N TYR A 152 17.66 1.14 9.52
CA TYR A 152 17.57 1.39 10.96
C TYR A 152 17.14 2.83 11.25
N LYS A 153 17.78 3.82 10.60
CA LYS A 153 17.46 5.24 10.79
C LYS A 153 16.00 5.51 10.40
N LEU A 154 15.57 4.93 9.27
CA LEU A 154 14.23 5.11 8.73
C LEU A 154 13.14 4.50 9.63
N LEU A 155 13.33 3.27 10.11
CA LEU A 155 12.37 2.65 11.03
C LEU A 155 12.36 3.33 12.40
N LYS A 156 13.52 3.79 12.87
CA LYS A 156 13.61 4.55 14.12
C LYS A 156 12.83 5.87 14.03
N SER A 157 12.98 6.62 12.94
CA SER A 157 12.19 7.84 12.74
C SER A 157 10.69 7.54 12.62
N ALA A 158 10.31 6.45 11.96
CA ALA A 158 8.91 6.03 11.88
C ALA A 158 8.29 5.74 13.26
N VAL A 159 9.05 5.08 14.15
CA VAL A 159 8.64 4.83 15.55
C VAL A 159 8.47 6.13 16.34
N GLU A 160 9.27 7.16 16.04
CA GLU A 160 9.20 8.46 16.70
C GLU A 160 8.02 9.30 16.18
N LEU A 161 7.72 9.24 14.89
CA LEU A 161 6.62 9.96 14.25
C LEU A 161 5.25 9.33 14.55
N SER A 162 5.20 8.00 14.61
CA SER A 162 3.97 7.22 14.83
C SER A 162 4.11 6.29 16.03
N PRO A 163 4.24 6.83 17.26
CA PRO A 163 4.51 6.02 18.46
C PRO A 163 3.37 5.07 18.86
N ASN A 164 2.16 5.31 18.34
CA ASN A 164 0.96 4.52 18.57
C ASN A 164 0.70 3.46 17.47
N ASP A 165 1.60 3.33 16.50
CA ASP A 165 1.55 2.22 15.54
C ASP A 165 2.55 1.13 15.98
N PRO A 166 2.08 -0.06 16.43
CA PRO A 166 2.96 -1.13 16.84
C PRO A 166 3.82 -1.67 15.68
N PHE A 167 3.40 -1.45 14.42
CA PHE A 167 4.07 -1.98 13.24
C PHE A 167 5.55 -1.57 13.16
N TYR A 168 5.85 -0.28 13.29
CA TYR A 168 7.22 0.23 13.14
C TYR A 168 8.15 -0.30 14.23
N GLY A 169 7.65 -0.39 15.47
CA GLY A 169 8.39 -0.98 16.59
C GLY A 169 8.71 -2.45 16.34
N THR A 170 7.74 -3.20 15.82
CA THR A 170 7.93 -4.61 15.44
C THR A 170 8.94 -4.78 14.31
N GLN A 171 8.88 -3.96 13.25
CA GLN A 171 9.85 -4.02 12.15
C GLN A 171 11.27 -3.68 12.61
N LEU A 172 11.41 -2.68 13.49
CA LEU A 172 12.70 -2.34 14.08
C LEU A 172 13.23 -3.47 14.97
N GLY A 173 12.35 -4.14 15.73
CA GLY A 173 12.66 -5.34 16.49
C GLY A 173 13.17 -6.48 15.59
N HIS A 174 12.51 -6.74 14.45
CA HIS A 174 12.96 -7.73 13.47
C HIS A 174 14.33 -7.40 12.89
N LEU A 175 14.55 -6.13 12.52
CA LEU A 175 15.83 -5.66 12.01
C LEU A 175 16.96 -5.89 13.02
N LEU A 176 16.75 -5.48 14.27
CA LEU A 176 17.71 -5.63 15.36
C LEU A 176 17.98 -7.10 15.69
N THR A 177 16.95 -7.96 15.60
CA THR A 177 17.10 -9.41 15.78
C THR A 177 18.03 -10.00 14.72
N ARG A 178 17.88 -9.59 13.45
CA ARG A 178 18.76 -10.03 12.34
C ARG A 178 20.19 -9.52 12.51
N LYS A 179 20.37 -8.26 12.95
CA LYS A 179 21.69 -7.70 13.30
C LYS A 179 22.29 -8.26 14.60
N GLY A 180 21.62 -9.18 15.28
CA GLY A 180 22.09 -9.79 16.53
C GLY A 180 21.99 -8.89 17.78
N ASN A 181 21.33 -7.75 17.68
CA ASN A 181 21.11 -6.83 18.80
C ASN A 181 19.82 -7.17 19.55
N TYR A 182 19.82 -8.33 20.21
CA TYR A 182 18.63 -8.93 20.81
C TYR A 182 18.04 -8.14 21.99
N GLN A 183 18.89 -7.45 22.76
CA GLN A 183 18.44 -6.65 23.89
C GLN A 183 17.60 -5.47 23.41
N GLN A 184 18.07 -4.74 22.39
CA GLN A 184 17.28 -3.67 21.78
C GLN A 184 16.06 -4.22 21.03
N ALA A 185 16.18 -5.37 20.38
CA ALA A 185 15.02 -6.00 19.73
C ALA A 185 13.88 -6.27 20.73
N ILE A 186 14.19 -6.87 21.88
CA ILE A 186 13.22 -7.10 22.97
C ILE A 186 12.61 -5.78 23.44
N TYR A 187 13.42 -4.72 23.61
CA TYR A 187 12.92 -3.40 23.98
C TYR A 187 11.85 -2.88 23.00
N TYR A 188 12.11 -2.93 21.70
CA TYR A 188 11.16 -2.45 20.69
C TYR A 188 9.94 -3.35 20.54
N TYR A 189 10.06 -4.67 20.65
CA TYR A 189 8.88 -5.53 20.69
C TYR A 189 8.00 -5.24 21.90
N TRP A 190 8.58 -5.07 23.09
CA TRP A 190 7.79 -4.68 24.27
C TRP A 190 7.16 -3.30 24.11
N LYS A 191 7.83 -2.35 23.44
CA LYS A 191 7.24 -1.06 23.11
C LYS A 191 6.00 -1.25 22.21
N ALA A 192 6.08 -2.08 21.18
CA ALA A 192 4.93 -2.42 20.32
C ALA A 192 3.81 -3.13 21.10
N LEU A 193 4.14 -4.07 22.00
CA LEU A 193 3.15 -4.77 22.84
C LEU A 193 2.49 -3.89 23.89
N ARG A 194 3.13 -2.79 24.32
CA ARG A 194 2.47 -1.80 25.18
C ARG A 194 1.38 -1.02 24.44
N VAL A 195 1.59 -0.79 23.14
CA VAL A 195 0.62 -0.11 22.27
C VAL A 195 -0.51 -1.07 21.90
N SER A 196 -0.17 -2.31 21.51
CA SER A 196 -1.14 -3.34 21.16
C SER A 196 -0.71 -4.69 21.76
N PRO A 197 -1.26 -5.06 22.94
CA PRO A 197 -0.90 -6.30 23.63
C PRO A 197 -1.14 -7.58 22.83
N SER A 198 -2.10 -7.55 21.90
CA SER A 198 -2.46 -8.68 21.03
C SER A 198 -1.76 -8.63 19.66
N HIS A 199 -0.75 -7.77 19.47
CA HIS A 199 -0.04 -7.66 18.19
C HIS A 199 0.82 -8.90 17.94
N TYR A 200 0.28 -9.81 17.12
CA TYR A 200 0.81 -11.14 16.85
C TYR A 200 2.29 -11.15 16.46
N ASP A 201 2.70 -10.28 15.53
CA ASP A 201 4.07 -10.25 15.04
C ASP A 201 5.08 -9.87 16.15
N ALA A 202 4.73 -8.95 17.04
CA ALA A 202 5.60 -8.62 18.18
C ALA A 202 5.63 -9.73 19.23
N ILE A 203 4.52 -10.45 19.46
CA ILE A 203 4.51 -11.63 20.35
C ILE A 203 5.46 -12.69 19.81
N ILE A 204 5.36 -13.03 18.52
CA ILE A 204 6.23 -14.01 17.87
C ILE A 204 7.68 -13.54 17.89
N GLY A 205 7.95 -12.29 17.51
CA GLY A 205 9.28 -11.71 17.52
C GLY A 205 9.92 -11.81 18.89
N THR A 206 9.20 -11.40 19.94
CA THR A 206 9.66 -11.50 21.33
C THR A 206 9.89 -12.95 21.74
N ALA A 207 8.93 -13.84 21.48
CA ALA A 207 9.01 -15.24 21.87
C ALA A 207 10.21 -15.95 21.23
N ASN A 208 10.48 -15.69 19.95
CA ASN A 208 11.62 -16.26 19.23
C ASN A 208 12.95 -15.81 19.84
N VAL A 209 13.08 -14.51 20.16
CA VAL A 209 14.30 -14.01 20.81
C VAL A 209 14.46 -14.57 22.22
N LEU A 210 13.41 -14.56 23.05
CA LEU A 210 13.47 -15.09 24.41
C LEU A 210 13.81 -16.59 24.43
N ARG A 211 13.26 -17.36 23.50
CA ARG A 211 13.56 -18.79 23.32
C ARG A 211 15.04 -19.00 22.97
N LYS A 212 15.58 -18.22 22.03
CA LYS A 212 16.98 -18.29 21.61
C LYS A 212 17.96 -18.04 22.78
N PHE A 213 17.58 -17.19 23.72
CA PHE A 213 18.39 -16.84 24.90
C PHE A 213 18.03 -17.62 26.17
N GLY A 214 17.17 -18.65 26.06
CA GLY A 214 16.80 -19.49 27.21
C GLY A 214 16.04 -18.75 28.31
N GLN A 215 15.44 -17.59 28.04
CA GLN A 215 14.68 -16.79 29.01
C GLN A 215 13.28 -17.38 29.25
N LYS A 216 13.23 -18.64 29.70
CA LYS A 216 11.99 -19.44 29.85
C LYS A 216 10.93 -18.76 30.72
N SER A 217 11.33 -18.12 31.81
CA SER A 217 10.38 -17.43 32.71
C SER A 217 9.69 -16.24 32.03
N ARG A 218 10.45 -15.43 31.27
CA ARG A 218 9.89 -14.29 30.52
C ARG A 218 9.05 -14.75 29.34
N LEU A 219 9.45 -15.86 28.70
CA LEU A 219 8.65 -16.47 27.62
C LEU A 219 7.31 -16.98 28.17
N PHE A 220 7.31 -17.67 29.31
CA PHE A 220 6.08 -18.11 29.97
C PHE A 220 5.18 -16.91 30.29
N GLN A 221 5.72 -15.88 30.94
CA GLN A 221 4.98 -14.64 31.24
C GLN A 221 4.38 -13.97 30.00
N LEU A 222 5.09 -13.97 28.87
CA LEU A 222 4.59 -13.41 27.61
C LEU A 222 3.40 -14.21 27.07
N LEU A 223 3.43 -15.54 27.17
CA LEU A 223 2.42 -16.43 26.60
C LEU A 223 1.17 -16.59 27.48
N THR A 224 1.27 -16.28 28.78
CA THR A 224 0.16 -16.39 29.74
C THR A 224 -0.50 -15.05 30.06
N ARG A 225 -0.15 -13.99 29.33
CA ARG A 225 -0.70 -12.64 29.52
C ARG A 225 -1.93 -12.43 28.66
#